data_AF-A0A956KRU2-F1
#
_entry.id   AF-A0A956KRU2-F1
#
_cell.length_a   1.000
_cell.length_b   1.000
_cell.length_c   1.000
_cell.angle_alpha   90.00
_cell.angle_beta   90.00
_cell.angle_gamma   90.00
#
_symmetry.space_group_name_H-M   'P 1'
#
loop_
_entity.id
_entity.type
_entity.pdbx_description
1 polymer ?
#
loop_
_entity_poly.entity_id
_entity_poly.type
_entity_poly.pdbx_seq_one_letter_code
_entity_poly.pdbx_strand_id
1 'polypeptide(L)'
;APFEPDLAAEVQAMRVQVQVARRNLVGAAALAGEGDGNDPKLQAALRELSRTIESELEIDGDTRIAPLSGFDLDQDGRDDLIVHGHGDDRISIIGSSAALPHVAKLSLSDGRSGTAIAAADIEVEALGPGMLGARQGRQWSLHAVAINRGHAESELLTRLDLGEARPTRAVLADLDQDGRAEAYLRLIEGRRLLATAPDAGGRWRSYDPHPATTAAESVVHDLAAGDLDGDGRPELAVAVGEWSAYDARILGIPKTPPSASSASPLTLLARHKLGTVEAVTLLPAAEDPARSWIAVSVGDSYPSRRVFPADHPGGEPGTHVFAWREGKLETVAHLDQPHGERLLSGDFDGDGRHDLALGVQVDGRFSCIVSLQIEPGHFRELDLLDCWP
;
A
#
# COMPACT_ATOMS: atom_id res chain seq x y z
N ALA A 1 -2.57 15.65 47.19
CA ALA A 1 -1.36 15.12 46.55
C ALA A 1 -1.47 15.48 45.07
N PRO A 2 -0.41 16.00 44.41
CA PRO A 2 -0.45 16.08 42.96
C PRO A 2 -0.61 14.64 42.45
N PHE A 3 -1.53 14.43 41.51
CA PHE A 3 -1.65 13.15 40.82
C PHE A 3 -0.28 12.81 40.22
N GLU A 4 0.11 11.53 40.27
CA GLU A 4 1.30 11.08 39.58
C GLU A 4 1.20 11.51 38.10
N PRO A 5 2.25 12.14 37.53
CA PRO A 5 2.18 12.76 36.21
C PRO A 5 1.73 11.80 35.11
N ASP A 6 1.96 10.50 35.27
CA ASP A 6 1.49 9.44 34.36
C ASP A 6 -0.04 9.35 34.28
N LEU A 7 -0.73 9.40 35.43
CA LEU A 7 -2.19 9.23 35.45
C LEU A 7 -2.91 10.44 34.85
N ALA A 8 -2.35 11.64 35.02
CA ALA A 8 -2.90 12.85 34.42
C ALA A 8 -2.81 12.82 32.88
N ALA A 9 -1.69 12.32 32.35
CA ALA A 9 -1.48 12.13 30.92
C ALA A 9 -2.42 11.04 30.35
N GLU A 10 -2.54 9.89 31.02
CA GLU A 10 -3.47 8.81 30.62
C GLU A 10 -4.93 9.28 30.59
N VAL A 11 -5.37 10.00 31.63
CA VAL A 11 -6.73 10.56 31.68
C VAL A 11 -6.96 11.56 30.55
N GLN A 12 -5.96 12.38 30.21
CA GLN A 12 -6.05 13.30 29.10
C GLN A 12 -6.15 12.57 27.75
N ALA A 13 -5.33 11.54 27.53
CA ALA A 13 -5.39 10.70 26.33
C ALA A 13 -6.77 10.04 26.16
N MET A 14 -7.33 9.47 27.23
CA MET A 14 -8.70 8.92 27.21
C MET A 14 -9.75 9.98 26.87
N ARG A 15 -9.62 11.21 27.38
CA ARG A 15 -10.57 12.30 27.06
C ARG A 15 -10.48 12.71 25.59
N VAL A 16 -9.28 12.74 25.01
CA VAL A 16 -9.09 12.97 23.57
C VAL A 16 -9.79 11.87 22.78
N GLN A 17 -9.57 10.59 23.11
CA GLN A 17 -10.19 9.46 22.43
C GLN A 17 -11.72 9.48 22.50
N VAL A 18 -12.29 9.87 23.65
CA VAL A 18 -13.75 10.04 23.78
C VAL A 18 -14.29 11.15 22.86
N GLN A 19 -13.54 12.23 22.64
CA GLN A 19 -13.96 13.26 21.67
C GLN A 19 -13.84 12.76 20.23
N VAL A 20 -12.78 12.01 19.90
CA VAL A 20 -12.60 11.36 18.59
C VAL A 20 -13.76 10.41 18.29
N ALA A 21 -14.11 9.52 19.22
CA ALA A 21 -15.25 8.60 19.10
C ALA A 21 -16.61 9.31 18.97
N ARG A 22 -16.72 10.55 19.46
CA ARG A 22 -17.91 11.41 19.30
C ARG A 22 -17.87 12.27 18.03
N ARG A 23 -16.85 12.11 17.18
CA ARG A 23 -16.56 12.94 16.00
C ARG A 23 -16.35 14.42 16.31
N ASN A 24 -16.02 14.75 17.56
CA ASN A 24 -15.70 16.12 17.96
C ASN A 24 -14.18 16.35 17.84
N LEU A 25 -13.66 16.34 16.61
CA LEU A 25 -12.23 16.47 16.34
C LEU A 25 -11.66 17.83 16.76
N VAL A 26 -12.46 18.91 16.67
CA VAL A 26 -12.07 20.24 17.18
C VAL A 26 -11.89 20.21 18.70
N GLY A 27 -12.81 19.57 19.42
CA GLY A 27 -12.71 19.39 20.88
C GLY A 27 -11.56 18.46 21.27
N ALA A 28 -11.32 17.40 20.49
CA ALA A 28 -10.18 16.50 20.66
C ALA A 28 -8.85 17.27 20.50
N ALA A 29 -8.73 18.10 19.46
CA ALA A 29 -7.56 18.93 19.22
C ALA A 29 -7.31 19.99 20.29
N ALA A 30 -8.38 20.56 20.86
CA ALA A 30 -8.26 21.49 21.99
C ALA A 30 -7.69 20.78 23.22
N LEU A 31 -8.24 19.61 23.57
CA LEU A 31 -7.75 18.80 24.70
C LEU A 31 -6.31 18.33 24.48
N ALA A 32 -5.94 17.94 23.26
CA ALA A 32 -4.57 17.57 22.94
C ALA A 32 -3.57 18.72 23.13
N GLY A 33 -4.01 19.98 23.12
CA GLY A 33 -3.14 21.15 23.30
C GLY A 33 -3.03 21.70 24.72
N GLU A 34 -3.65 21.05 25.71
CA GLU A 34 -3.81 21.60 27.07
C GLU A 34 -3.06 20.79 28.14
N GLY A 35 -2.52 21.50 29.13
CA GLY A 35 -2.01 20.93 30.38
C GLY A 35 -0.70 20.14 30.25
N ASP A 36 -0.43 19.30 31.26
CA ASP A 36 0.79 18.49 31.35
C ASP A 36 0.84 17.33 30.33
N GLY A 37 -0.28 17.07 29.63
CA GLY A 37 -0.40 16.09 28.54
C GLY A 37 -0.48 16.74 27.15
N ASN A 38 0.02 17.97 27.01
CA ASN A 38 0.06 18.68 25.72
C ASN A 38 0.87 17.88 24.68
N ASP A 39 0.21 17.53 23.59
CA ASP A 39 0.77 16.85 22.44
C ASP A 39 0.50 17.67 21.17
N PRO A 40 1.46 18.54 20.77
CA PRO A 40 1.31 19.40 19.60
C PRO A 40 1.10 18.63 18.30
N LYS A 41 1.63 17.40 18.18
CA LYS A 41 1.49 16.58 16.97
C LYS A 41 0.12 15.96 16.88
N LEU A 42 -0.39 15.43 18.00
CA LEU A 42 -1.77 14.92 18.08
C LEU A 42 -2.75 16.05 17.77
N GLN A 43 -2.50 17.23 18.34
CA GLN A 43 -3.29 18.42 18.06
C GLN A 43 -3.25 18.79 16.57
N ALA A 44 -2.08 18.76 15.92
CA ALA A 44 -1.96 19.06 14.48
C ALA A 44 -2.76 18.05 13.64
N ALA A 45 -2.55 16.76 13.86
CA ALA A 45 -3.28 15.69 13.17
C ALA A 45 -4.81 15.82 13.36
N LEU A 46 -5.26 16.03 14.61
CA LEU A 46 -6.69 16.21 14.89
C LEU A 46 -7.24 17.50 14.26
N ARG A 47 -6.43 18.55 14.11
CA ARG A 47 -6.83 19.77 13.38
C ARG A 47 -6.96 19.50 11.89
N GLU A 48 -6.01 18.81 11.26
CA GLU A 48 -6.12 18.45 9.85
C GLU A 48 -7.33 17.53 9.63
N LEU A 49 -7.52 16.51 10.47
CA LEU A 49 -8.73 15.67 10.43
C LEU A 49 -10.01 16.48 10.69
N SER A 50 -9.98 17.52 11.53
CA SER A 50 -11.15 18.40 11.74
C SER A 50 -11.46 19.32 10.55
N ARG A 51 -10.50 19.52 9.63
CA ARG A 51 -10.71 20.24 8.37
C ARG A 51 -11.29 19.34 7.29
N THR A 52 -11.55 18.07 7.58
CA THR A 52 -12.30 17.19 6.66
C THR A 52 -13.63 17.86 6.37
N ILE A 53 -13.79 18.30 5.13
CA ILE A 53 -15.05 18.79 4.62
C ILE A 53 -15.83 17.54 4.19
N GLU A 54 -17.06 17.41 4.68
CA GLU A 54 -17.98 16.43 4.12
C GLU A 54 -18.38 16.94 2.74
N SER A 55 -17.82 16.30 1.71
CA SER A 55 -18.19 16.51 0.33
C SER A 55 -18.90 15.27 -0.17
N GLU A 56 -20.12 15.45 -0.66
CA GLU A 56 -20.91 14.37 -1.22
C GLU A 56 -20.57 14.25 -2.71
N LEU A 57 -20.02 13.11 -3.09
CA LEU A 57 -19.82 12.72 -4.48
C LEU A 57 -20.73 11.53 -4.77
N GLU A 58 -21.78 11.76 -5.54
CA GLU A 58 -22.70 10.70 -5.97
C GLU A 58 -22.12 10.00 -7.19
N ILE A 59 -21.88 8.69 -7.06
CA ILE A 59 -21.41 7.81 -8.12
C ILE A 59 -22.35 6.61 -8.17
N ASP A 60 -22.84 6.30 -9.36
CA ASP A 60 -23.81 5.23 -9.55
C ASP A 60 -23.17 3.86 -9.30
N GLY A 61 -23.78 3.04 -8.41
CA GLY A 61 -23.44 1.63 -8.20
C GLY A 61 -22.37 1.34 -7.14
N ASP A 62 -21.99 0.06 -7.02
CA ASP A 62 -20.94 -0.40 -6.09
C ASP A 62 -19.60 0.22 -6.49
N THR A 63 -19.16 1.20 -5.71
CA THR A 63 -18.03 2.05 -6.06
C THR A 63 -16.74 1.55 -5.42
N ARG A 64 -15.67 1.49 -6.22
CA ARG A 64 -14.30 1.26 -5.75
C ARG A 64 -13.47 2.52 -5.94
N ILE A 65 -12.72 2.85 -4.89
CA ILE A 65 -11.77 3.95 -4.87
C ILE A 65 -10.36 3.34 -4.83
N ALA A 66 -9.51 3.75 -5.77
CA ALA A 66 -8.10 3.37 -5.80
C ALA A 66 -7.24 4.64 -5.76
N PRO A 67 -6.71 5.03 -4.59
CA PRO A 67 -5.70 6.07 -4.47
C PRO A 67 -4.29 5.49 -4.66
N LEU A 68 -3.37 6.29 -5.20
CA LEU A 68 -1.94 5.99 -5.19
C LEU A 68 -1.15 7.29 -5.05
N SER A 69 -0.12 7.28 -4.19
CA SER A 69 0.83 8.37 -4.09
C SER A 69 1.53 8.65 -5.42
N GLY A 70 1.56 9.91 -5.83
CA GLY A 70 2.15 10.38 -7.10
C GLY A 70 1.23 10.24 -8.32
N PHE A 71 -0.05 9.90 -8.16
CA PHE A 71 -1.00 9.74 -9.27
C PHE A 71 -1.67 11.07 -9.66
N ASP A 72 -0.88 12.10 -10.00
CA ASP A 72 -1.36 13.44 -10.38
C ASP A 72 -1.54 13.54 -11.90
N LEU A 73 -2.74 13.23 -12.42
CA LEU A 73 -3.02 13.22 -13.87
C LEU A 73 -3.35 14.62 -14.42
N ASP A 74 -3.91 15.51 -13.60
CA ASP A 74 -4.23 16.89 -13.99
C ASP A 74 -3.12 17.90 -13.70
N GLN A 75 -2.04 17.47 -13.04
CA GLN A 75 -0.83 18.21 -12.73
C GLN A 75 -1.09 19.37 -11.75
N ASP A 76 -2.04 19.21 -10.83
CA ASP A 76 -2.35 20.21 -9.80
C ASP A 76 -1.44 20.11 -8.55
N GLY A 77 -0.56 19.12 -8.51
CA GLY A 77 0.37 18.84 -7.42
C GLY A 77 -0.23 17.99 -6.29
N ARG A 78 -1.41 17.41 -6.49
CA ARG A 78 -2.06 16.45 -5.59
C ARG A 78 -2.41 15.18 -6.35
N ASP A 79 -2.51 14.08 -5.61
CA ASP A 79 -2.83 12.80 -6.22
C ASP A 79 -4.31 12.72 -6.63
N ASP A 80 -4.61 12.26 -7.83
CA ASP A 80 -5.98 12.00 -8.25
C ASP A 80 -6.50 10.66 -7.70
N LEU A 81 -7.81 10.61 -7.48
CA LEU A 81 -8.55 9.41 -7.11
C LEU A 81 -9.14 8.76 -8.35
N ILE A 82 -8.98 7.45 -8.46
CA ILE A 82 -9.69 6.63 -9.43
C ILE A 82 -10.93 6.10 -8.76
N VAL A 83 -12.08 6.38 -9.37
CA VAL A 83 -13.35 5.89 -8.89
C VAL A 83 -14.10 5.17 -10.00
N HIS A 84 -14.46 3.91 -9.77
CA HIS A 84 -15.18 3.10 -10.74
C HIS A 84 -16.27 2.27 -10.08
N GLY A 85 -17.44 2.25 -10.70
CA GLY A 85 -18.59 1.45 -10.28
C GLY A 85 -18.60 0.06 -10.90
N HIS A 86 -19.17 -0.92 -10.20
CA HIS A 86 -19.46 -2.22 -10.78
C HIS A 86 -20.52 -2.10 -11.89
N GLY A 87 -20.14 -2.36 -13.14
CA GLY A 87 -21.04 -2.27 -14.29
C GLY A 87 -21.09 -0.89 -14.96
N ASP A 88 -20.36 0.11 -14.44
CA ASP A 88 -20.11 1.36 -15.16
C ASP A 88 -19.21 1.06 -16.37
N ASP A 89 -19.45 1.71 -17.50
CA ASP A 89 -18.62 1.59 -18.70
C ASP A 89 -17.40 2.54 -18.67
N ARG A 90 -17.34 3.40 -17.64
CA ARG A 90 -16.32 4.44 -17.47
C ARG A 90 -15.74 4.50 -16.08
N ILE A 91 -14.50 4.97 -16.03
CA ILE A 91 -13.74 5.26 -14.83
C ILE A 91 -13.81 6.78 -14.62
N SER A 92 -14.17 7.21 -13.42
CA SER A 92 -14.13 8.62 -13.03
C SER A 92 -12.78 8.93 -12.40
N ILE A 93 -12.15 10.02 -12.84
CA ILE A 93 -10.94 10.58 -12.24
C ILE A 93 -11.37 11.81 -11.45
N ILE A 94 -11.08 11.80 -10.16
CA ILE A 94 -11.55 12.80 -9.18
C ILE A 94 -10.33 13.41 -8.50
N GLY A 95 -10.24 14.75 -8.50
CA GLY A 95 -9.11 15.42 -7.84
C GLY A 95 -9.22 15.33 -6.33
N SER A 96 -8.11 15.07 -5.63
CA SER A 96 -8.07 14.97 -4.16
C SER A 96 -8.03 16.32 -3.44
N SER A 97 -8.88 17.25 -3.88
CA SER A 97 -9.19 18.45 -3.09
C SER A 97 -10.44 18.24 -2.25
N ALA A 98 -10.65 19.11 -1.26
CA ALA A 98 -11.83 19.04 -0.41
C ALA A 98 -13.14 19.11 -1.20
N ALA A 99 -13.15 19.69 -2.41
CA ALA A 99 -14.34 19.77 -3.26
C ALA A 99 -14.58 18.49 -4.11
N LEU A 100 -13.63 17.54 -4.11
CA LEU A 100 -13.65 16.32 -4.93
C LEU A 100 -14.06 16.60 -6.40
N PRO A 101 -13.41 17.56 -7.08
CA PRO A 101 -13.81 17.95 -8.43
C PRO A 101 -13.65 16.78 -9.38
N HIS A 102 -14.64 16.59 -10.24
CA HIS A 102 -14.56 15.62 -11.31
C HIS A 102 -13.59 16.13 -12.39
N VAL A 103 -12.42 15.49 -12.51
CA VAL A 103 -11.36 15.87 -13.45
C VAL A 103 -11.69 15.38 -14.85
N ALA A 104 -11.96 14.09 -15.01
CA ALA A 104 -12.24 13.49 -16.31
C ALA A 104 -12.97 12.13 -16.19
N LYS A 105 -13.58 11.68 -17.29
CA LYS A 105 -14.05 10.30 -17.47
C LYS A 105 -13.15 9.58 -18.45
N LEU A 106 -12.76 8.36 -18.10
CA LEU A 106 -11.87 7.52 -18.88
C LEU A 106 -12.58 6.23 -19.31
N SER A 107 -12.39 5.85 -20.57
CA SER A 107 -12.68 4.50 -21.05
C SER A 107 -11.37 3.81 -21.37
N LEU A 108 -11.21 2.54 -20.96
CA LEU A 108 -10.01 1.77 -21.26
C LEU A 108 -10.03 1.28 -22.72
N SER A 109 -8.93 1.54 -23.44
CA SER A 109 -8.75 1.13 -24.83
C SER A 109 -8.57 -0.38 -24.92
N ASP A 110 -9.22 -1.04 -25.89
CA ASP A 110 -9.00 -2.47 -26.11
C ASP A 110 -7.80 -2.77 -27.05
N GLY A 111 -7.14 -1.72 -27.56
CA GLY A 111 -6.04 -1.78 -28.52
C GLY A 111 -6.46 -1.89 -29.99
N ARG A 112 -7.77 -1.93 -30.28
CA ARG A 112 -8.33 -1.86 -31.64
C ARG A 112 -8.97 -0.49 -31.83
N SER A 113 -8.78 0.12 -33.00
CA SER A 113 -9.26 1.48 -33.27
C SER A 113 -10.75 1.63 -32.93
N GLY A 114 -11.05 2.34 -31.84
CA GLY A 114 -12.39 2.79 -31.49
C GLY A 114 -13.23 1.85 -30.63
N THR A 115 -12.68 0.77 -30.05
CA THR A 115 -13.40 -0.11 -29.14
C THR A 115 -12.90 0.06 -27.70
N ALA A 116 -13.82 0.45 -26.81
CA ALA A 116 -13.56 0.45 -25.37
C ALA A 116 -13.75 -0.96 -24.82
N ILE A 117 -12.97 -1.32 -23.79
CA ILE A 117 -13.29 -2.50 -22.98
C ILE A 117 -14.57 -2.18 -22.22
N ALA A 118 -15.60 -3.02 -22.36
CA ALA A 118 -16.82 -2.89 -21.56
C ALA A 118 -16.43 -3.07 -20.08
N ALA A 119 -16.63 -2.02 -19.27
CA ALA A 119 -16.15 -2.00 -17.89
C ALA A 119 -17.02 -2.79 -16.88
N ALA A 120 -18.02 -3.52 -17.37
CA ALA A 120 -18.64 -4.60 -16.61
C ALA A 120 -17.57 -5.62 -16.17
N ASP A 121 -17.49 -5.83 -14.85
CA ASP A 121 -16.54 -6.72 -14.16
C ASP A 121 -15.05 -6.35 -14.30
N ILE A 122 -14.72 -5.10 -14.65
CA ILE A 122 -13.34 -4.63 -14.59
C ILE A 122 -13.03 -4.10 -13.20
N GLU A 123 -11.89 -4.51 -12.66
CA GLU A 123 -11.29 -3.89 -11.48
C GLU A 123 -10.02 -3.14 -11.88
N VAL A 124 -9.91 -1.89 -11.44
CA VAL A 124 -8.80 -1.00 -11.80
C VAL A 124 -7.99 -0.63 -10.56
N GLU A 125 -6.68 -0.55 -10.75
CA GLU A 125 -5.70 -0.13 -9.74
C GLU A 125 -4.75 0.90 -10.37
N ALA A 126 -4.49 2.00 -9.67
CA ALA A 126 -3.40 2.91 -10.01
C ALA A 126 -2.07 2.22 -9.69
N LEU A 127 -1.13 2.20 -10.65
CA LEU A 127 0.14 1.49 -10.49
C LEU A 127 1.38 2.40 -10.50
N GLY A 128 1.18 3.68 -10.81
CA GLY A 128 2.22 4.70 -10.86
C GLY A 128 1.72 5.92 -11.63
N PRO A 129 2.51 7.00 -11.73
CA PRO A 129 2.14 8.21 -12.45
C PRO A 129 1.67 7.88 -13.88
N GLY A 130 0.41 8.18 -14.20
CA GLY A 130 -0.13 7.92 -15.53
C GLY A 130 -0.36 6.45 -15.88
N MET A 131 -0.30 5.51 -14.92
CA MET A 131 -0.35 4.08 -15.20
C MET A 131 -1.50 3.37 -14.48
N LEU A 132 -2.32 2.62 -15.22
CA LEU A 132 -3.42 1.82 -14.69
C LEU A 132 -3.27 0.33 -15.00
N GLY A 133 -3.44 -0.49 -13.97
CA GLY A 133 -3.69 -1.91 -14.09
C GLY A 133 -5.18 -2.17 -14.15
N ALA A 134 -5.64 -2.96 -15.11
CA ALA A 134 -7.03 -3.37 -15.21
C ALA A 134 -7.15 -4.88 -15.30
N ARG A 135 -8.01 -5.46 -14.46
CA ARG A 135 -8.31 -6.88 -14.41
C ARG A 135 -9.73 -7.15 -14.85
N GLN A 136 -9.91 -8.13 -15.73
CA GLN A 136 -11.22 -8.67 -16.09
C GLN A 136 -11.17 -10.20 -16.02
N GLY A 137 -11.71 -10.77 -14.94
CA GLY A 137 -11.61 -12.20 -14.66
C GLY A 137 -10.16 -12.69 -14.55
N ARG A 138 -9.68 -13.39 -15.59
CA ARG A 138 -8.31 -13.94 -15.72
C ARG A 138 -7.41 -13.14 -16.65
N GLN A 139 -7.93 -12.06 -17.21
CA GLN A 139 -7.14 -11.15 -18.02
C GLN A 139 -6.62 -10.01 -17.17
N TRP A 140 -5.40 -9.61 -17.46
CA TRP A 140 -4.78 -8.40 -16.92
C TRP A 140 -4.33 -7.51 -18.06
N SER A 141 -4.43 -6.20 -17.90
CA SER A 141 -3.93 -5.23 -18.88
C SER A 141 -3.30 -4.04 -18.19
N LEU A 142 -2.28 -3.49 -18.83
CA LEU A 142 -1.59 -2.27 -18.42
C LEU A 142 -1.89 -1.16 -19.41
N HIS A 143 -2.30 -0.01 -18.89
CA HIS A 143 -2.65 1.17 -19.68
C HIS A 143 -1.83 2.37 -19.24
N ALA A 144 -1.29 3.11 -20.20
CA ALA A 144 -0.86 4.48 -19.99
C ALA A 144 -2.07 5.40 -20.13
N VAL A 145 -2.18 6.38 -19.24
CA VAL A 145 -3.31 7.31 -19.14
C VAL A 145 -2.77 8.72 -19.07
N ALA A 146 -3.40 9.59 -19.86
CA ALA A 146 -3.08 11.02 -19.86
C ALA A 146 -4.37 11.83 -19.98
N ILE A 147 -4.35 13.03 -19.42
CA ILE A 147 -5.41 14.01 -19.58
C ILE A 147 -4.92 15.13 -20.50
N ASN A 148 -5.68 15.39 -21.56
CA ASN A 148 -5.41 16.47 -22.49
C ASN A 148 -6.64 17.36 -22.62
N ARG A 149 -6.55 18.60 -22.13
CA ARG A 149 -7.63 19.60 -22.18
C ARG A 149 -8.96 19.08 -21.60
N GLY A 150 -8.90 18.37 -20.47
CA GLY A 150 -10.08 17.80 -19.79
C GLY A 150 -10.60 16.49 -20.40
N HIS A 151 -9.89 15.91 -21.38
CA HIS A 151 -10.22 14.61 -21.94
C HIS A 151 -9.17 13.58 -21.51
N ALA A 152 -9.61 12.53 -20.82
CA ALA A 152 -8.75 11.42 -20.47
C ALA A 152 -8.70 10.40 -21.61
N GLU A 153 -7.49 9.99 -21.98
CA GLU A 153 -7.22 8.97 -23.00
C GLU A 153 -6.43 7.82 -22.37
N SER A 154 -6.66 6.60 -22.85
CA SER A 154 -5.87 5.42 -22.47
C SER A 154 -5.21 4.79 -23.68
N GLU A 155 -3.95 4.39 -23.50
CA GLU A 155 -3.18 3.57 -24.43
C GLU A 155 -2.92 2.20 -23.79
N LEU A 156 -3.40 1.14 -24.44
CA LEU A 156 -3.13 -0.24 -24.01
C LEU A 156 -1.67 -0.59 -24.33
N LEU A 157 -0.84 -0.75 -23.29
CA LEU A 157 0.57 -1.14 -23.45
C LEU A 157 0.72 -2.65 -23.59
N THR A 158 0.00 -3.42 -22.76
CA THR A 158 0.02 -4.88 -22.82
C THR A 158 -1.25 -5.50 -22.25
N ARG A 159 -1.57 -6.71 -22.71
CA ARG A 159 -2.64 -7.54 -22.18
C ARG A 159 -2.12 -8.97 -22.03
N LEU A 160 -2.33 -9.53 -20.84
CA LEU A 160 -1.99 -10.90 -20.49
C LEU A 160 -3.26 -11.72 -20.31
N ASP A 161 -3.27 -12.92 -20.89
CA ASP A 161 -4.23 -13.97 -20.55
C ASP A 161 -3.55 -14.93 -19.57
N LEU A 162 -3.97 -14.89 -18.31
CA LEU A 162 -3.30 -15.59 -17.22
C LEU A 162 -3.83 -17.03 -17.02
N GLY A 163 -4.63 -17.53 -17.96
CA GLY A 163 -5.15 -18.89 -17.92
C GLY A 163 -6.03 -19.11 -16.69
N GLU A 164 -5.63 -20.00 -15.79
CA GLU A 164 -6.40 -20.25 -14.56
C GLU A 164 -6.10 -19.26 -13.43
N ALA A 165 -5.00 -18.52 -13.52
CA ALA A 165 -4.54 -17.61 -12.48
C ALA A 165 -5.27 -16.27 -12.50
N ARG A 166 -5.67 -15.77 -11.32
CA ARG A 166 -6.23 -14.43 -11.16
C ARG A 166 -5.20 -13.49 -10.53
N PRO A 167 -4.88 -12.38 -11.23
CA PRO A 167 -4.06 -11.32 -10.66
C PRO A 167 -4.90 -10.58 -9.63
N THR A 168 -4.29 -10.12 -8.54
CA THR A 168 -5.02 -9.39 -7.49
C THR A 168 -4.32 -8.15 -6.99
N ARG A 169 -3.02 -8.05 -7.24
CA ARG A 169 -2.19 -6.86 -7.03
C ARG A 169 -1.15 -6.78 -8.13
N ALA A 170 -0.81 -5.57 -8.54
CA ALA A 170 0.34 -5.30 -9.38
C ALA A 170 1.15 -4.15 -8.78
N VAL A 171 2.46 -4.14 -9.03
CA VAL A 171 3.32 -2.97 -8.80
C VAL A 171 4.20 -2.74 -10.02
N LEU A 172 4.51 -1.48 -10.32
CA LEU A 172 5.48 -1.12 -11.37
C LEU A 172 6.81 -0.76 -10.75
N ALA A 173 7.89 -1.30 -11.30
CA ALA A 173 9.26 -0.93 -10.93
C ALA A 173 10.22 -1.24 -12.07
N ASP A 174 11.23 -0.38 -12.24
CA ASP A 174 12.36 -0.60 -13.14
C ASP A 174 13.50 -1.26 -12.35
N LEU A 175 13.36 -2.56 -12.04
CA LEU A 175 14.35 -3.27 -11.20
C LEU A 175 15.64 -3.56 -11.98
N ASP A 176 15.57 -3.63 -13.32
CA ASP A 176 16.72 -3.88 -14.19
C ASP A 176 17.44 -2.63 -14.70
N GLN A 177 16.86 -1.46 -14.43
CA GLN A 177 17.39 -0.14 -14.75
C GLN A 177 17.58 0.10 -16.24
N ASP A 178 16.74 -0.51 -17.07
CA ASP A 178 16.75 -0.27 -18.51
C ASP A 178 15.95 0.98 -18.93
N GLY A 179 15.30 1.64 -17.96
CA GLY A 179 14.48 2.83 -18.13
C GLY A 179 13.01 2.54 -18.47
N ARG A 180 12.59 1.27 -18.48
CA ARG A 180 11.21 0.86 -18.75
C ARG A 180 10.71 -0.04 -17.62
N ALA A 181 9.83 0.50 -16.77
CA ALA A 181 9.26 -0.26 -15.67
C ALA A 181 8.63 -1.59 -16.10
N GLU A 182 8.96 -2.64 -15.36
CA GLU A 182 8.27 -3.94 -15.39
C GLU A 182 7.05 -3.92 -14.46
N ALA A 183 6.07 -4.78 -14.75
CA ALA A 183 4.96 -5.03 -13.84
C ALA A 183 5.15 -6.36 -13.12
N TYR A 184 5.07 -6.31 -11.79
CA TYR A 184 5.15 -7.47 -10.90
C TYR A 184 3.77 -7.78 -10.34
N LEU A 185 3.27 -8.98 -10.62
CA LEU A 185 1.91 -9.41 -10.35
C LEU A 185 1.88 -10.48 -9.27
N ARG A 186 0.96 -10.30 -8.33
CA ARG A 186 0.55 -11.32 -7.37
C ARG A 186 -0.60 -12.13 -7.95
N LEU A 187 -0.42 -13.45 -8.03
CA LEU A 187 -1.43 -14.39 -8.52
C LEU A 187 -1.94 -15.25 -7.37
N ILE A 188 -3.25 -15.20 -7.08
CA ILE A 188 -3.86 -16.00 -6.00
C ILE A 188 -3.86 -17.48 -6.37
N GLU A 189 -4.45 -17.85 -7.50
CA GLU A 189 -4.40 -19.22 -7.97
C GLU A 189 -2.99 -19.52 -8.49
N GLY A 190 -2.35 -20.52 -7.89
CA GLY A 190 -0.96 -20.89 -8.17
C GLY A 190 0.07 -20.28 -7.21
N ARG A 191 -0.33 -19.39 -6.28
CA ARG A 191 0.50 -18.89 -5.17
C ARG A 191 1.90 -18.45 -5.63
N ARG A 192 1.95 -17.64 -6.68
CA ARG A 192 3.20 -17.29 -7.36
C ARG A 192 3.25 -15.83 -7.79
N LEU A 193 4.47 -15.39 -8.07
CA LEU A 193 4.75 -14.12 -8.71
C LEU A 193 4.78 -14.30 -10.23
N LEU A 194 4.41 -13.25 -10.95
CA LEU A 194 4.64 -13.14 -12.39
C LEU A 194 5.17 -11.74 -12.68
N ALA A 195 6.29 -11.63 -13.37
CA ALA A 195 6.75 -10.37 -13.92
C ALA A 195 6.39 -10.30 -15.40
N THR A 196 6.08 -9.10 -15.88
CA THR A 196 5.97 -8.81 -17.31
C THR A 196 6.72 -7.53 -17.65
N ALA A 197 7.57 -7.60 -18.66
CA ALA A 197 8.49 -6.53 -19.02
C ALA A 197 8.51 -6.34 -20.56
N PRO A 198 8.66 -5.10 -21.06
CA PRO A 198 8.89 -4.85 -22.48
C PRO A 198 10.32 -5.24 -22.86
N ASP A 199 10.48 -6.01 -23.95
CA ASP A 199 11.81 -6.22 -24.53
C ASP A 199 12.32 -4.96 -25.27
N ALA A 200 13.57 -4.99 -25.73
CA ALA A 200 14.17 -3.86 -26.46
C ALA A 200 13.41 -3.46 -27.75
N GLY A 201 12.54 -4.33 -28.27
CA GLY A 201 11.64 -4.05 -29.39
C GLY A 201 10.25 -3.57 -28.98
N GLY A 202 10.01 -3.34 -27.68
CA GLY A 202 8.73 -2.95 -27.11
C GLY A 202 7.74 -4.10 -26.92
N ARG A 203 8.14 -5.35 -27.16
CA ARG A 203 7.25 -6.49 -26.99
C ARG A 203 7.30 -6.98 -25.55
N TRP A 204 6.14 -7.00 -24.91
CA TRP A 204 6.00 -7.50 -23.54
C TRP A 204 6.15 -9.02 -23.45
N ARG A 205 6.89 -9.47 -22.44
CA ARG A 205 7.10 -10.89 -22.13
C ARG A 205 6.95 -11.13 -20.65
N SER A 206 6.36 -12.27 -20.29
CA SER A 206 6.15 -12.66 -18.90
C SER A 206 7.08 -13.80 -18.47
N TYR A 207 7.50 -13.78 -17.21
CA TYR A 207 8.41 -14.77 -16.62
C TYR A 207 8.19 -14.87 -15.11
N ASP A 208 8.67 -15.95 -14.48
CA ASP A 208 8.71 -16.07 -13.01
C ASP A 208 9.92 -15.27 -12.49
N PRO A 209 9.71 -14.16 -11.76
CA PRO A 209 10.81 -13.30 -11.35
C PRO A 209 11.67 -13.92 -10.25
N HIS A 210 11.14 -14.87 -9.49
CA HIS A 210 11.86 -15.53 -8.40
C HIS A 210 11.30 -16.94 -8.14
N PRO A 211 11.79 -17.96 -8.88
CA PRO A 211 11.29 -19.34 -8.78
C PRO A 211 11.32 -19.93 -7.36
N ALA A 212 12.24 -19.49 -6.51
CA ALA A 212 12.30 -19.93 -5.11
C ALA A 212 11.14 -19.39 -4.25
N THR A 213 10.53 -18.27 -4.60
CA THR A 213 9.26 -17.83 -3.97
C THR A 213 8.11 -18.72 -4.43
N THR A 214 7.99 -18.96 -5.74
CA THR A 214 6.97 -19.88 -6.29
C THR A 214 7.09 -21.28 -5.69
N ALA A 215 8.30 -21.82 -5.57
CA ALA A 215 8.56 -23.15 -5.02
C ALA A 215 8.26 -23.28 -3.52
N ALA A 216 8.09 -22.17 -2.80
CA ALA A 216 7.66 -22.20 -1.40
C ALA A 216 6.17 -22.55 -1.26
N GLU A 217 5.38 -22.48 -2.35
CA GLU A 217 3.94 -22.76 -2.41
C GLU A 217 3.12 -22.03 -1.32
N SER A 218 3.66 -20.92 -0.84
CA SER A 218 3.08 -20.06 0.18
C SER A 218 2.32 -18.93 -0.48
N VAL A 219 1.27 -18.43 0.18
CA VAL A 219 0.49 -17.34 -0.41
C VAL A 219 1.34 -16.07 -0.42
N VAL A 220 1.44 -15.46 -1.60
CA VAL A 220 1.92 -14.07 -1.70
C VAL A 220 0.70 -13.20 -1.44
N HIS A 221 0.77 -12.35 -0.42
CA HIS A 221 -0.35 -11.49 -0.02
C HIS A 221 -0.24 -10.07 -0.57
N ASP A 222 0.97 -9.55 -0.71
CA ASP A 222 1.14 -8.18 -1.18
C ASP A 222 2.54 -7.90 -1.71
N LEU A 223 2.67 -6.80 -2.47
CA LEU A 223 3.90 -6.36 -3.12
C LEU A 223 4.06 -4.85 -2.95
N ALA A 224 5.29 -4.40 -2.71
CA ALA A 224 5.64 -2.99 -2.82
C ALA A 224 7.03 -2.86 -3.44
N ALA A 225 7.27 -1.80 -4.20
CA ALA A 225 8.57 -1.57 -4.82
C ALA A 225 9.02 -0.13 -4.65
N GLY A 226 10.32 0.06 -4.42
CA GLY A 226 10.93 1.36 -4.17
C GLY A 226 12.40 1.20 -3.80
N ASP A 227 13.12 2.32 -3.75
CA ASP A 227 14.53 2.33 -3.34
C ASP A 227 14.62 2.14 -1.82
N LEU A 228 15.02 0.94 -1.40
CA LEU A 228 15.06 0.57 0.01
C LEU A 228 16.44 0.87 0.63
N ASP A 229 17.50 0.88 -0.19
CA ASP A 229 18.87 1.14 0.28
C ASP A 229 19.50 2.48 -0.16
N GLY A 230 18.76 3.30 -0.89
CA GLY A 230 19.10 4.67 -1.26
C GLY A 230 20.17 4.76 -2.34
N ASP A 231 20.36 3.71 -3.15
CA ASP A 231 21.35 3.70 -4.23
C ASP A 231 20.79 4.08 -5.61
N GLY A 232 19.51 4.45 -5.67
CA GLY A 232 18.78 4.80 -6.87
C GLY A 232 18.30 3.60 -7.69
N ARG A 233 18.39 2.36 -7.16
CA ARG A 233 17.77 1.18 -7.77
C ARG A 233 16.60 0.74 -6.89
N PRO A 234 15.42 0.50 -7.45
CA PRO A 234 14.33 -0.04 -6.67
C PRO A 234 14.57 -1.52 -6.33
N GLU A 235 14.06 -1.94 -5.17
CA GLU A 235 13.88 -3.33 -4.78
C GLU A 235 12.38 -3.66 -4.66
N LEU A 236 12.08 -4.96 -4.66
CA LEU A 236 10.73 -5.49 -4.47
C LEU A 236 10.58 -6.11 -3.07
N ALA A 237 9.76 -5.50 -2.23
CA ALA A 237 9.28 -6.08 -0.99
C ALA A 237 8.08 -7.00 -1.26
N VAL A 238 8.11 -8.20 -0.71
CA VAL A 238 7.09 -9.24 -0.92
C VAL A 238 6.59 -9.74 0.43
N ALA A 239 5.29 -9.60 0.67
CA ALA A 239 4.60 -10.19 1.81
C ALA A 239 4.23 -11.64 1.50
N VAL A 240 4.84 -12.60 2.21
CA VAL A 240 4.58 -14.03 2.02
C VAL A 240 3.99 -14.61 3.31
N GLY A 241 2.75 -15.09 3.21
CA GLY A 241 1.99 -15.63 4.32
C GLY A 241 2.16 -17.14 4.50
N GLU A 242 1.01 -17.79 4.68
CA GLU A 242 0.89 -19.12 5.22
C GLU A 242 1.42 -20.25 4.33
N TRP A 243 1.40 -21.48 4.87
CA TRP A 243 1.93 -22.75 4.36
C TRP A 243 3.36 -23.06 4.79
N SER A 244 4.37 -22.39 4.23
CA SER A 244 5.78 -22.73 4.51
C SER A 244 6.69 -21.54 4.78
N ALA A 245 6.43 -20.39 4.16
CA ALA A 245 7.31 -19.24 4.17
C ALA A 245 7.13 -18.32 5.39
N TYR A 246 5.93 -17.76 5.62
CA TYR A 246 5.64 -16.86 6.75
C TYR A 246 6.67 -15.72 6.93
N ASP A 247 7.11 -15.12 5.82
CA ASP A 247 8.21 -14.15 5.81
C ASP A 247 7.96 -12.93 4.91
N ALA A 248 8.50 -11.78 5.33
CA ALA A 248 8.71 -10.64 4.45
C ALA A 248 10.02 -10.86 3.69
N ARG A 249 10.04 -10.62 2.38
CA ARG A 249 11.22 -10.79 1.51
C ARG A 249 11.56 -9.51 0.78
N ILE A 250 12.85 -9.23 0.66
CA ILE A 250 13.38 -8.21 -0.25
C ILE A 250 14.03 -8.92 -1.41
N LEU A 251 13.54 -8.65 -2.63
CA LEU A 251 14.04 -9.19 -3.88
C LEU A 251 14.61 -8.05 -4.72
N GLY A 252 15.73 -8.30 -5.40
CA GLY A 252 16.31 -7.32 -6.31
C GLY A 252 17.48 -7.87 -7.11
N ILE A 253 18.04 -7.01 -7.96
CA ILE A 253 19.27 -7.31 -8.70
C ILE A 253 20.45 -6.92 -7.82
N PRO A 254 21.33 -7.86 -7.45
CA PRO A 254 22.44 -7.54 -6.55
C PRO A 254 23.47 -6.67 -7.28
N LYS A 255 24.02 -5.68 -6.57
CA LYS A 255 25.08 -4.76 -7.04
C LYS A 255 26.24 -5.46 -7.76
N THR A 256 26.55 -6.68 -7.34
CA THR A 256 27.49 -7.58 -8.01
C THR A 256 26.78 -8.89 -8.38
N PRO A 257 26.28 -9.04 -9.62
CA PRO A 257 25.60 -10.26 -10.05
C PRO A 257 26.53 -11.48 -9.97
N PRO A 258 26.06 -12.62 -9.43
CA PRO A 258 26.82 -13.86 -9.57
C PRO A 258 27.02 -14.17 -11.06
N SER A 259 28.22 -14.60 -11.43
CA SER A 259 28.64 -14.92 -12.81
C SER A 259 27.53 -15.60 -13.63
N ALA A 260 26.88 -14.83 -14.52
CA ALA A 260 26.03 -15.14 -15.69
C ALA A 260 25.18 -16.45 -15.77
N SER A 261 25.11 -17.29 -14.74
CA SER A 261 24.51 -18.62 -14.77
C SER A 261 23.32 -18.78 -13.81
N SER A 262 22.91 -17.71 -13.13
CA SER A 262 21.66 -17.70 -12.37
C SER A 262 20.50 -17.45 -13.32
N ALA A 263 19.70 -18.48 -13.56
CA ALA A 263 18.47 -18.41 -14.33
C ALA A 263 17.31 -17.68 -13.60
N SER A 264 17.57 -17.08 -12.43
CA SER A 264 16.60 -16.23 -11.72
C SER A 264 16.92 -14.76 -11.97
N PRO A 265 15.96 -13.95 -12.46
CA PRO A 265 16.18 -12.54 -12.76
C PRO A 265 16.28 -11.69 -11.49
N LEU A 266 15.60 -12.07 -10.40
CA LEU A 266 15.78 -11.46 -9.07
C LEU A 266 16.47 -12.41 -8.09
N THR A 267 17.14 -11.83 -7.10
CA THR A 267 17.78 -12.56 -5.99
C THR A 267 17.14 -12.18 -4.67
N LEU A 268 17.12 -13.13 -3.71
CA LEU A 268 16.70 -12.86 -2.34
C LEU A 268 17.81 -12.09 -1.61
N LEU A 269 17.56 -10.81 -1.34
CA LEU A 269 18.50 -9.90 -0.69
C LEU A 269 18.38 -9.91 0.84
N ALA A 270 17.16 -10.03 1.34
CA ALA A 270 16.86 -10.18 2.77
C ALA A 270 15.54 -10.92 2.97
N ARG A 271 15.37 -11.54 4.13
CA ARG A 271 14.06 -12.00 4.61
C ARG A 271 13.97 -11.96 6.12
N HIS A 272 12.75 -11.79 6.64
CA HIS A 272 12.45 -11.92 8.07
C HIS A 272 11.19 -12.75 8.24
N LYS A 273 11.28 -13.82 9.04
CA LYS A 273 10.15 -14.71 9.31
C LYS A 273 9.38 -14.17 10.50
N LEU A 274 8.14 -13.74 10.26
CA LEU A 274 7.33 -12.98 11.23
C LEU A 274 6.04 -13.70 11.57
N GLY A 275 5.41 -14.38 10.62
CA GLY A 275 4.05 -14.87 10.76
C GLY A 275 3.35 -14.79 9.41
N THR A 276 2.03 -14.74 9.39
CA THR A 276 1.30 -14.54 8.14
C THR A 276 1.43 -13.07 7.74
N VAL A 277 2.36 -12.74 6.85
CA VAL A 277 2.57 -11.36 6.39
C VAL A 277 1.51 -11.03 5.35
N GLU A 278 0.57 -10.13 5.67
CA GLU A 278 -0.67 -9.90 4.90
C GLU A 278 -0.63 -8.64 4.02
N ALA A 279 0.08 -7.60 4.44
CA ALA A 279 0.22 -6.37 3.68
C ALA A 279 1.65 -5.84 3.78
N VAL A 280 2.08 -5.11 2.74
CA VAL A 280 3.36 -4.39 2.75
C VAL A 280 3.19 -3.01 2.14
N THR A 281 3.79 -2.01 2.76
CA THR A 281 3.90 -0.66 2.21
C THR A 281 5.29 -0.09 2.46
N LEU A 282 5.65 0.93 1.69
CA LEU A 282 6.91 1.65 1.85
C LEU A 282 6.63 3.05 2.38
N LEU A 283 7.54 3.57 3.19
CA LEU A 283 7.51 4.93 3.68
C LEU A 283 8.93 5.53 3.65
N PRO A 284 9.11 6.81 3.32
CA PRO A 284 10.43 7.44 3.34
C PRO A 284 11.08 7.28 4.71
N ALA A 285 12.33 6.85 4.71
CA ALA A 285 13.11 6.69 5.92
C ALA A 285 13.42 8.06 6.53
N ALA A 286 13.18 8.21 7.83
CA ALA A 286 13.33 9.50 8.48
C ALA A 286 14.79 9.99 8.52
N GLU A 287 15.76 9.09 8.48
CA GLU A 287 17.20 9.41 8.45
C GLU A 287 17.72 9.82 7.07
N ASP A 288 17.06 9.36 6.00
CA ASP A 288 17.48 9.58 4.62
C ASP A 288 16.27 9.34 3.69
N PRO A 289 15.58 10.41 3.24
CA PRO A 289 14.40 10.29 2.39
C PRO A 289 14.65 9.62 1.02
N ALA A 290 15.91 9.43 0.61
CA ALA A 290 16.23 8.64 -0.57
C ALA A 290 16.04 7.13 -0.35
N ARG A 291 15.95 6.70 0.91
CA ARG A 291 15.67 5.32 1.31
C ARG A 291 14.23 5.18 1.74
N SER A 292 13.72 3.96 1.66
CA SER A 292 12.42 3.61 2.20
C SER A 292 12.55 2.60 3.35
N TRP A 293 11.81 2.82 4.42
CA TRP A 293 11.47 1.74 5.34
C TRP A 293 10.39 0.86 4.75
N ILE A 294 10.31 -0.38 5.22
CA ILE A 294 9.29 -1.36 4.86
C ILE A 294 8.38 -1.54 6.06
N ALA A 295 7.09 -1.20 5.93
CA ALA A 295 6.08 -1.53 6.93
C ALA A 295 5.28 -2.75 6.48
N VAL A 296 5.06 -3.70 7.38
CA VAL A 296 4.30 -4.93 7.11
C VAL A 296 3.26 -5.19 8.20
N SER A 297 2.10 -5.67 7.78
CA SER A 297 1.04 -6.19 8.68
C SER A 297 1.21 -7.70 8.82
N VAL A 298 1.22 -8.20 10.05
CA VAL A 298 1.38 -9.62 10.36
C VAL A 298 0.16 -10.13 11.11
N GLY A 299 -0.52 -11.10 10.50
CA GLY A 299 -1.66 -11.80 11.06
C GLY A 299 -1.29 -12.98 11.96
N ASP A 300 -2.20 -13.29 12.88
CA ASP A 300 -2.20 -14.51 13.70
C ASP A 300 -2.94 -15.68 13.02
N SER A 301 -3.51 -15.42 11.85
CA SER A 301 -4.12 -16.41 10.96
C SER A 301 -3.12 -17.52 10.57
N TYR A 302 -3.62 -18.75 10.46
CA TYR A 302 -2.84 -19.93 10.04
C TYR A 302 -1.59 -20.25 10.90
N PRO A 303 -1.73 -20.40 12.23
CA PRO A 303 -0.60 -20.70 13.11
C PRO A 303 0.06 -22.04 12.74
N SER A 304 1.39 -22.07 12.81
CA SER A 304 2.20 -23.20 12.39
C SER A 304 3.25 -23.58 13.44
N ARG A 305 2.94 -24.58 14.26
CA ARG A 305 3.90 -25.20 15.21
C ARG A 305 5.07 -25.91 14.54
N ARG A 306 5.04 -26.05 13.21
CA ARG A 306 6.15 -26.56 12.40
C ARG A 306 7.20 -25.48 12.15
N VAL A 307 6.74 -24.24 11.98
CA VAL A 307 7.56 -23.10 11.56
C VAL A 307 7.95 -22.25 12.77
N PHE A 308 7.04 -22.11 13.73
CA PHE A 308 7.18 -21.27 14.92
C PHE A 308 7.17 -22.10 16.22
N PRO A 309 7.70 -21.54 17.33
CA PRO A 309 7.62 -22.14 18.65
C PRO A 309 6.19 -22.49 19.09
N ALA A 310 6.05 -23.52 19.93
CA ALA A 310 4.73 -24.04 20.31
C ALA A 310 3.90 -23.07 21.16
N ASP A 311 4.57 -22.17 21.89
CA ASP A 311 4.01 -21.11 22.72
C ASP A 311 3.61 -19.86 21.90
N HIS A 312 4.21 -19.66 20.72
CA HIS A 312 3.90 -18.56 19.81
C HIS A 312 3.73 -19.06 18.36
N PRO A 313 2.74 -19.92 18.08
CA PRO A 313 2.64 -20.60 16.78
C PRO A 313 2.19 -19.69 15.64
N GLY A 314 1.67 -18.49 15.94
CA GLY A 314 1.33 -17.45 14.95
C GLY A 314 2.52 -16.58 14.54
N GLY A 315 3.67 -16.71 15.21
CA GLY A 315 4.80 -15.81 15.04
C GLY A 315 4.68 -14.56 15.91
N GLU A 316 4.89 -13.40 15.31
CA GLU A 316 4.94 -12.06 15.89
C GLU A 316 3.86 -11.18 15.23
N PRO A 317 2.56 -11.35 15.58
CA PRO A 317 1.48 -10.54 15.04
C PRO A 317 1.66 -9.04 15.34
N GLY A 318 1.04 -8.19 14.51
CA GLY A 318 1.12 -6.73 14.63
C GLY A 318 1.73 -6.06 13.40
N THR A 319 1.91 -4.74 13.47
CA THR A 319 2.54 -3.95 12.40
C THR A 319 4.02 -3.78 12.70
N HIS A 320 4.89 -4.21 11.78
CA HIS A 320 6.35 -4.06 11.92
C HIS A 320 6.89 -3.09 10.89
N VAL A 321 7.81 -2.23 11.30
CA VAL A 321 8.55 -1.32 10.40
C VAL A 321 10.02 -1.72 10.42
N PHE A 322 10.61 -1.92 9.25
CA PHE A 322 11.98 -2.33 9.07
C PHE A 322 12.77 -1.33 8.23
N ALA A 323 14.03 -1.12 8.61
CA ALA A 323 15.06 -0.60 7.71
C ALA A 323 15.81 -1.79 7.11
N TRP A 324 16.02 -1.80 5.79
CA TRP A 324 16.89 -2.78 5.15
C TRP A 324 18.33 -2.28 5.14
N ARG A 325 19.22 -2.97 5.84
CA ARG A 325 20.65 -2.64 5.92
C ARG A 325 21.49 -3.90 5.82
N GLU A 326 22.52 -3.87 4.98
CA GLU A 326 23.52 -4.94 4.88
C GLU A 326 22.92 -6.36 4.72
N GLY A 327 21.83 -6.49 3.96
CA GLY A 327 21.16 -7.78 3.75
C GLY A 327 20.26 -8.25 4.89
N LYS A 328 19.92 -7.36 5.84
CA LYS A 328 19.04 -7.66 6.98
C LYS A 328 17.92 -6.64 7.11
N LEU A 329 16.78 -7.13 7.58
CA LEU A 329 15.66 -6.28 8.02
C LEU A 329 15.84 -5.98 9.50
N GLU A 330 16.25 -4.76 9.81
CA GLU A 330 16.43 -4.23 11.15
C GLU A 330 15.14 -3.56 11.63
N THR A 331 14.64 -3.97 12.79
CA THR A 331 13.39 -3.40 13.35
C THR A 331 13.59 -1.94 13.70
N VAL A 332 12.76 -1.08 13.10
CA VAL A 332 12.60 0.33 13.43
C VAL A 332 11.48 0.50 14.44
N ALA A 333 10.33 -0.15 14.20
CA ALA A 333 9.17 -0.09 15.08
C ALA A 333 8.40 -1.41 15.07
N HIS A 334 7.70 -1.68 16.16
CA HIS A 334 6.71 -2.74 16.26
C HIS A 334 5.49 -2.19 17.00
N LEU A 335 4.32 -2.30 16.39
CA LEU A 335 3.05 -1.82 16.92
C LEU A 335 2.16 -3.05 17.16
N ASP A 336 1.73 -3.22 18.41
CA ASP A 336 0.83 -4.31 18.83
C ASP A 336 -0.60 -3.99 18.40
N GLN A 337 -0.86 -4.20 17.11
CA GLN A 337 -2.11 -3.90 16.43
C GLN A 337 -2.82 -5.19 16.01
N PRO A 338 -4.17 -5.19 15.90
CA PRO A 338 -4.86 -6.25 15.20
C PRO A 338 -4.35 -6.35 13.77
N HIS A 339 -4.48 -7.53 13.16
CA HIS A 339 -4.07 -7.73 11.79
C HIS A 339 -5.00 -7.00 10.81
N GLY A 340 -4.44 -6.63 9.66
CA GLY A 340 -5.17 -5.92 8.62
C GLY A 340 -4.66 -6.25 7.23
N GLU A 341 -5.59 -6.33 6.28
CA GLU A 341 -5.33 -6.71 4.89
C GLU A 341 -4.87 -5.54 4.01
N ARG A 342 -4.92 -4.31 4.53
CA ARG A 342 -4.47 -3.11 3.82
C ARG A 342 -3.64 -2.22 4.73
N LEU A 343 -2.43 -1.94 4.30
CA LEU A 343 -1.52 -1.03 4.97
C LEU A 343 -1.10 0.05 3.97
N LEU A 344 -1.29 1.31 4.35
CA LEU A 344 -0.94 2.47 3.55
C LEU A 344 0.03 3.36 4.32
N SER A 345 0.83 4.14 3.60
CA SER A 345 1.63 5.21 4.18
C SER A 345 1.30 6.54 3.52
N GLY A 346 1.49 7.63 4.25
CA GLY A 346 1.28 8.99 3.76
C GLY A 346 1.44 9.99 4.88
N ASP A 347 1.73 11.24 4.54
CA ASP A 347 1.80 12.34 5.52
C ASP A 347 0.36 12.79 5.88
N PHE A 348 -0.26 12.13 6.85
CA PHE A 348 -1.67 12.35 7.18
C PHE A 348 -1.86 13.57 8.10
N ASP A 349 -0.82 14.00 8.80
CA ASP A 349 -0.85 15.19 9.65
C ASP A 349 -0.15 16.43 9.06
N GLY A 350 0.47 16.29 7.89
CA GLY A 350 1.07 17.40 7.13
C GLY A 350 2.41 17.86 7.68
N ASP A 351 3.09 17.04 8.49
CA ASP A 351 4.37 17.37 9.11
C ASP A 351 5.61 16.96 8.30
N GLY A 352 5.38 16.36 7.13
CA GLY A 352 6.40 15.95 6.17
C GLY A 352 7.00 14.57 6.44
N ARG A 353 6.55 13.85 7.48
CA ARG A 353 6.87 12.43 7.67
C ARG A 353 5.66 11.58 7.33
N HIS A 354 5.91 10.43 6.71
CA HIS A 354 4.83 9.49 6.43
C HIS A 354 4.42 8.77 7.71
N ASP A 355 3.11 8.74 7.92
CA ASP A 355 2.39 7.95 8.90
C ASP A 355 1.97 6.60 8.28
N LEU A 356 1.31 5.76 9.07
CA LEU A 356 0.72 4.51 8.59
C LEU A 356 -0.79 4.50 8.81
N ALA A 357 -1.53 3.88 7.90
CA ALA A 357 -2.95 3.60 8.05
C ALA A 357 -3.20 2.11 7.81
N LEU A 358 -3.72 1.42 8.82
CA LEU A 358 -4.04 0.00 8.76
C LEU A 358 -5.56 -0.18 8.68
N GLY A 359 -6.04 -0.73 7.57
CA GLY A 359 -7.42 -1.16 7.41
C GLY A 359 -7.64 -2.48 8.15
N VAL A 360 -8.50 -2.46 9.17
CA VAL A 360 -8.77 -3.59 10.06
C VAL A 360 -10.24 -3.98 9.99
N GLN A 361 -10.54 -5.24 10.28
CA GLN A 361 -11.92 -5.69 10.46
C GLN A 361 -12.12 -6.13 11.91
N VAL A 362 -12.97 -5.40 12.64
CA VAL A 362 -13.27 -5.65 14.06
C VAL A 362 -14.76 -5.96 14.18
N ASP A 363 -15.11 -7.12 14.71
CA ASP A 363 -16.50 -7.58 14.89
C ASP A 363 -17.37 -7.45 13.62
N GLY A 364 -16.78 -7.71 12.46
CA GLY A 364 -17.44 -7.64 11.15
C GLY A 364 -17.59 -6.22 10.58
N ARG A 365 -17.10 -5.19 11.28
CA ARG A 365 -17.05 -3.81 10.79
C ARG A 365 -15.66 -3.47 10.27
N PHE A 366 -15.59 -2.74 9.17
CA PHE A 366 -14.34 -2.17 8.69
C PHE A 366 -13.99 -0.94 9.51
N SER A 367 -12.73 -0.83 9.91
CA SER A 367 -12.19 0.34 10.58
C SER A 367 -10.77 0.63 10.08
N CYS A 368 -10.19 1.72 10.57
CA CYS A 368 -8.86 2.16 10.24
C CYS A 368 -8.13 2.60 11.51
N ILE A 369 -6.93 2.08 11.72
CA ILE A 369 -6.01 2.56 12.75
C ILE A 369 -4.97 3.42 12.05
N VAL A 370 -4.85 4.69 12.48
CA VAL A 370 -3.81 5.59 11.96
C VAL A 370 -2.67 5.65 12.98
N SER A 371 -1.45 5.35 12.55
CA SER A 371 -0.25 5.43 13.38
C SER A 371 0.56 6.64 12.92
N LEU A 372 0.50 7.72 13.70
CA LEU A 372 1.18 8.99 13.40
C LEU A 372 2.66 8.93 13.79
N GLN A 373 3.56 9.25 12.89
CA GLN A 373 5.00 9.19 13.13
C GLN A 373 5.49 10.43 13.89
N ILE A 374 5.38 10.40 15.22
CA ILE A 374 5.72 11.53 16.09
C ILE A 374 7.23 11.77 16.24
N GLU A 375 8.07 10.78 16.05
CA GLU A 375 9.53 10.91 15.92
C GLU A 375 10.00 9.84 14.94
N PRO A 376 11.22 9.94 14.36
CA PRO A 376 11.78 8.88 13.51
C PRO A 376 11.60 7.48 14.12
N GLY A 377 10.72 6.66 13.52
CA GLY A 377 10.44 5.29 13.97
C GLY A 377 9.57 5.17 15.22
N HIS A 378 9.08 6.28 15.77
CA HIS A 378 8.14 6.27 16.89
C HIS A 378 6.77 6.71 16.40
N PHE A 379 5.79 5.81 16.59
CA PHE A 379 4.42 6.03 16.16
C PHE A 379 3.49 6.18 17.35
N ARG A 380 2.53 7.09 17.24
CA ARG A 380 1.41 7.21 18.17
C ARG A 380 0.13 6.85 17.43
N GLU A 381 -0.59 5.89 17.98
CA GLU A 381 -1.84 5.42 17.41
C GLU A 381 -2.97 6.41 17.69
N LEU A 382 -3.74 6.65 16.63
CA LEU A 382 -5.04 7.30 16.63
C LEU A 382 -6.02 6.28 16.08
N ASP A 383 -6.73 5.64 16.98
CA ASP A 383 -7.78 4.71 16.62
C ASP A 383 -9.02 5.50 16.15
N LEU A 384 -9.40 5.26 14.90
CA LEU A 384 -10.58 5.86 14.26
C LEU A 384 -11.78 4.90 14.27
N LEU A 385 -11.78 3.86 15.11
CA LEU A 385 -12.96 3.08 15.45
C LEU A 385 -14.14 4.02 15.78
N ASP A 386 -15.26 3.81 15.08
CA ASP A 386 -16.50 4.60 15.14
C ASP A 386 -16.47 6.05 14.58
N CYS A 387 -15.32 6.53 14.06
CA CYS A 387 -15.26 7.84 13.37
C CYS A 387 -16.11 7.87 12.09
N TRP A 388 -16.28 6.71 11.44
CA TRP A 388 -17.01 6.55 10.18
C TRP A 388 -18.30 5.75 10.44
N PRO A 389 -19.44 6.09 9.79
CA PRO A 389 -20.76 5.53 10.09
C PRO A 389 -20.93 4.04 9.79
#